data_AF-A0A1Y1N7N6-F1
#
_entry.id   AF-A0A1Y1N7N6-F1
#
_cell.length_a   1.000
_cell.length_b   1.000
_cell.length_c   1.000
_cell.angle_alpha   90.00
_cell.angle_beta   90.00
_cell.angle_gamma   90.00
#
_symmetry.space_group_name_H-M   'P 1'
#
loop_
_entity.id
_entity.type
_entity.pdbx_description
1 polymer ?
#
loop_
_entity_poly.entity_id
_entity_poly.type
_entity_poly.pdbx_seq_one_letter_code
_entity_poly.pdbx_strand_id
1 'polypeptide(L)'
;CCVSIGAVTTMVIIVSLWEKFQTNPTITGLDTDFHNWDLAFPAVTLCQSVPSSKENIQNYIKRHFANASNAEELTNSLRQLTLLSADSMVNFKSIANKGYISNTTSIKQLIFQLITPCQKIFERCQFKTAYYDCCEGFFPIFTENGVCYTFNSRHYERKVPWSNEELPPLNLRKILETD
;
A
#
# COMPACT_ATOMS: atom_id res chain seq x y z
N CYS A 1 41.95 24.32 -51.78
CA CYS A 1 40.47 24.42 -51.66
C CYS A 1 39.84 23.16 -51.08
N CYS A 2 40.05 21.96 -51.64
CA CYS A 2 39.43 20.74 -51.10
C CYS A 2 39.91 20.38 -49.68
N VAL A 3 41.21 20.55 -49.39
CA VAL A 3 41.79 20.27 -48.06
C VAL A 3 41.24 21.21 -46.98
N SER A 4 41.09 22.49 -47.30
CA SER A 4 40.58 23.50 -46.35
C SER A 4 39.09 23.28 -46.03
N ILE A 5 38.29 22.87 -47.02
CA ILE A 5 36.88 22.53 -46.80
C ILE A 5 36.76 21.27 -45.93
N GLY A 6 37.63 20.28 -46.14
CA GLY A 6 37.71 19.08 -45.30
C GLY A 6 38.04 19.41 -43.84
N ALA A 7 39.03 20.27 -43.59
CA ALA A 7 39.41 20.65 -42.22
C ALA A 7 38.26 21.34 -41.47
N VAL A 8 37.57 22.29 -42.10
CA VAL A 8 36.45 23.02 -41.47
C VAL A 8 35.29 22.08 -41.15
N THR A 9 34.92 21.20 -42.08
CA THR A 9 33.83 20.23 -41.86
C THR A 9 34.13 19.26 -40.72
N THR A 10 35.37 18.75 -40.63
CA THR A 10 35.76 17.89 -39.50
C THR A 10 35.69 18.61 -38.15
N MET A 11 36.08 19.89 -38.08
CA MET A 11 36.06 20.67 -36.85
C MET A 11 34.64 20.89 -36.33
N VAL A 12 33.69 21.19 -37.24
CA VAL A 12 32.27 21.32 -36.89
C VAL A 12 31.70 20.02 -36.31
N ILE A 13 31.97 18.87 -36.95
CA ILE A 13 31.49 17.57 -36.47
C ILE A 13 32.02 17.26 -35.07
N ILE A 14 33.31 17.52 -34.82
CA ILE A 14 33.93 17.29 -33.52
C ILE A 14 33.27 18.14 -32.43
N VAL A 15 33.03 19.43 -32.69
CA VAL A 15 32.38 20.33 -31.73
C VAL A 15 30.95 19.88 -31.44
N SER A 16 30.16 19.51 -32.48
CA SER A 16 28.79 19.03 -32.28
C SER A 16 28.71 17.71 -31.51
N LEU A 17 29.64 16.78 -31.76
CA LEU A 17 29.73 15.53 -30.99
C LEU A 17 30.16 15.80 -29.55
N TRP A 18 31.10 16.72 -29.33
CA TRP A 18 31.53 17.13 -28.00
C TRP A 18 30.39 17.75 -27.21
N GLU A 19 29.64 18.67 -27.80
CA GLU A 19 28.47 19.28 -27.18
C GLU A 19 27.39 18.24 -26.86
N LYS A 20 27.10 17.32 -27.79
CA LYS A 20 26.15 16.22 -27.55
C LYS A 20 26.61 15.31 -26.41
N PHE A 21 27.91 15.01 -26.33
CA PHE A 21 28.48 14.22 -25.25
C PHE A 21 28.37 14.95 -23.90
N GLN A 22 28.62 16.26 -23.86
CA GLN A 22 28.52 17.05 -22.63
C GLN A 22 27.07 17.27 -22.18
N THR A 23 26.13 17.39 -23.11
CA THR A 23 24.74 17.70 -22.80
C THR A 23 23.88 16.45 -22.59
N ASN A 24 24.13 15.36 -23.34
CA ASN A 24 23.33 14.14 -23.32
C ASN A 24 24.19 12.87 -23.51
N PRO A 25 25.06 12.52 -22.52
CA PRO A 25 25.96 11.36 -22.63
C PRO A 25 25.27 10.00 -22.50
N THR A 26 24.00 9.96 -22.09
CA THR A 26 23.32 8.69 -21.76
C THR A 26 22.49 8.17 -22.92
N ILE A 27 22.78 6.94 -23.35
CA ILE A 27 21.96 6.17 -24.30
C ILE A 27 21.33 5.00 -23.53
N THR A 28 20.01 4.85 -23.62
CA THR A 28 19.32 3.70 -23.04
C THR A 28 18.98 2.70 -24.14
N GLY A 29 19.34 1.44 -23.91
CA GLY A 29 18.92 0.29 -24.71
C GLY A 29 18.01 -0.61 -23.88
N LEU A 30 17.07 -1.28 -24.52
CA LEU A 30 16.29 -2.34 -23.88
C LEU A 30 17.08 -3.63 -23.98
N ASP A 31 17.31 -4.29 -22.85
CA ASP A 31 17.75 -5.67 -22.82
C ASP A 31 16.50 -6.55 -22.76
N THR A 32 16.39 -7.50 -23.69
CA THR A 32 15.24 -8.40 -23.81
C THR A 32 15.61 -9.86 -23.57
N ASP A 33 16.83 -10.14 -23.10
CA ASP A 33 17.25 -11.50 -22.79
C ASP A 33 16.65 -11.97 -21.46
N PHE A 34 15.75 -12.95 -21.54
CA PHE A 34 15.20 -13.63 -20.38
C PHE A 34 16.27 -14.52 -19.74
N HIS A 35 16.51 -14.32 -18.45
CA HIS A 35 17.46 -15.11 -17.69
C HIS A 35 16.72 -16.08 -16.75
N ASN A 36 17.31 -17.24 -16.46
CA ASN A 36 16.72 -18.24 -15.57
C ASN A 36 17.07 -17.98 -14.09
N TRP A 37 16.65 -16.85 -13.52
CA TRP A 37 16.92 -16.48 -12.14
C TRP A 37 15.64 -16.18 -11.36
N ASP A 38 15.75 -16.27 -10.02
CA ASP A 38 14.64 -16.00 -9.11
C ASP A 38 14.44 -14.49 -8.93
N LEU A 39 13.27 -14.02 -9.34
CA LEU A 39 12.80 -12.65 -9.14
C LEU A 39 11.85 -12.57 -7.95
N ALA A 40 11.98 -11.52 -7.13
CA ALA A 40 11.00 -11.25 -6.09
C ALA A 40 9.66 -10.86 -6.75
N PHE A 41 8.58 -11.56 -6.40
CA PHE A 41 7.25 -11.20 -6.89
C PHE A 41 6.89 -9.79 -6.39
N PRO A 42 6.24 -8.93 -7.20
CA PRO A 42 5.89 -7.60 -6.76
C PRO A 42 4.98 -7.63 -5.53
N ALA A 43 5.03 -6.55 -4.75
CA ALA A 43 4.07 -6.36 -3.67
C ALA A 43 2.68 -6.02 -4.24
N VAL A 44 1.66 -6.74 -3.81
CA VAL A 44 0.28 -6.53 -4.26
C VAL A 44 -0.56 -6.05 -3.08
N THR A 45 -1.08 -4.83 -3.16
CA THR A 45 -1.91 -4.25 -2.11
C THR A 45 -3.35 -4.11 -2.58
N LEU A 46 -4.27 -4.67 -1.80
CA LEU A 46 -5.70 -4.65 -2.06
C LEU A 46 -6.41 -3.83 -1.00
N CYS A 47 -7.09 -2.78 -1.46
CA CYS A 47 -7.84 -1.85 -0.62
C CYS A 47 -9.33 -2.01 -0.90
N GLN A 48 -10.13 -2.18 0.14
CA GLN A 48 -11.58 -2.11 0.00
C GLN A 48 -12.01 -0.65 -0.15
N SER A 49 -13.00 -0.36 -0.99
CA SER A 49 -13.61 0.98 -1.04
C SER A 49 -14.21 1.39 0.30
N VAL A 50 -14.54 0.40 1.13
CA VAL A 50 -15.06 0.56 2.48
C VAL A 50 -14.35 -0.45 3.37
N PRO A 51 -13.29 -0.04 4.10
CA PRO A 51 -12.53 -0.97 4.92
C PRO A 51 -13.28 -1.42 6.18
N SER A 52 -14.31 -0.67 6.61
CA SER A 52 -15.10 -0.97 7.80
C SER A 52 -16.19 -2.02 7.58
N SER A 53 -16.34 -2.89 8.58
CA SER A 53 -17.44 -3.85 8.66
C SER A 53 -18.62 -3.25 9.44
N LYS A 54 -19.83 -3.29 8.85
CA LYS A 54 -21.07 -2.84 9.51
C LYS A 54 -21.29 -3.54 10.85
N GLU A 55 -21.01 -4.85 10.89
CA GLU A 55 -21.15 -5.67 12.10
C GLU A 55 -20.16 -5.24 13.19
N ASN A 56 -18.90 -4.97 12.81
CA ASN A 56 -17.87 -4.56 13.76
C ASN A 56 -18.17 -3.18 14.34
N ILE A 57 -18.63 -2.24 13.50
CA ILE A 57 -19.09 -0.93 13.96
C ILE A 57 -20.25 -1.07 14.95
N GLN A 58 -21.27 -1.86 14.61
CA GLN A 58 -22.43 -2.06 15.50
C GLN A 58 -22.03 -2.70 16.83
N ASN A 59 -21.13 -3.68 16.80
CA ASN A 59 -20.61 -4.32 18.01
C ASN A 59 -19.82 -3.33 18.88
N TYR A 60 -19.01 -2.47 18.26
CA TYR A 60 -18.29 -1.40 18.97
C TYR A 60 -19.25 -0.41 19.63
N ILE A 61 -20.26 0.06 18.88
CA ILE A 61 -21.28 0.97 19.40
C ILE A 61 -22.05 0.36 20.58
N LYS A 62 -22.49 -0.90 20.46
CA LYS A 62 -23.20 -1.59 21.55
C LYS A 62 -22.37 -1.72 22.82
N ARG A 63 -21.05 -1.93 22.69
CA ARG A 63 -20.13 -2.10 23.83
C ARG A 63 -19.80 -0.79 24.54
N HIS A 64 -19.61 0.28 23.78
CA HIS A 64 -19.13 1.56 24.31
C HIS A 64 -20.22 2.61 24.49
N PHE A 65 -21.34 2.49 23.78
CA PHE A 65 -22.40 3.49 23.70
C PHE A 65 -23.80 2.83 23.73
N ALA A 66 -24.07 2.09 24.80
CA ALA A 66 -25.29 1.29 24.97
C ALA A 66 -26.63 2.07 24.83
N ASN A 67 -26.61 3.40 24.98
CA ASN A 67 -27.79 4.29 24.91
C ASN A 67 -27.61 5.46 23.92
N ALA A 68 -26.89 5.28 22.81
CA ALA A 68 -26.75 6.34 21.81
C ALA A 68 -28.07 6.59 21.07
N SER A 69 -28.68 7.76 21.27
CA SER A 69 -29.86 8.23 20.51
C SER A 69 -29.55 8.43 19.01
N ASN A 70 -28.29 8.64 18.65
CA ASN A 70 -27.83 8.96 17.30
C ASN A 70 -26.93 7.85 16.71
N ALA A 71 -27.37 6.59 16.75
CA ALA A 71 -26.58 5.44 16.30
C ALA A 71 -26.15 5.52 14.81
N GLU A 72 -26.96 6.16 13.96
CA GLU A 72 -26.67 6.33 12.54
C GLU A 72 -25.53 7.34 12.30
N GLU A 73 -25.59 8.50 12.95
CA GLU A 73 -24.55 9.53 12.88
C GLU A 73 -23.20 9.00 13.39
N LEU A 74 -23.24 8.21 14.47
CA LEU A 74 -22.09 7.53 15.03
C LEU A 74 -21.50 6.51 14.06
N THR A 75 -22.37 5.72 13.40
CA THR A 75 -21.94 4.74 12.39
C THR A 75 -21.22 5.43 11.22
N ASN A 76 -21.76 6.54 10.73
CA ASN A 76 -21.15 7.31 9.63
C ASN A 76 -19.81 7.92 10.05
N SER A 77 -19.72 8.44 11.28
CA SER A 77 -18.47 9.00 11.83
C SER A 77 -17.39 7.93 11.97
N LEU A 78 -17.73 6.77 12.54
CA LEU A 78 -16.79 5.64 12.70
C LEU A 78 -16.34 5.07 11.35
N ARG A 79 -17.23 5.04 10.36
CA ARG A 79 -16.89 4.65 8.99
C ARG A 79 -15.88 5.62 8.37
N GLN A 80 -16.08 6.93 8.53
CA GLN A 80 -15.14 7.94 8.06
C GLN A 80 -13.77 7.82 8.74
N LEU A 81 -13.72 7.45 10.03
CA LEU A 81 -12.45 7.17 10.72
C LEU A 81 -11.65 6.03 10.07
N THR A 82 -12.32 5.02 9.51
CA THR A 82 -11.60 3.92 8.84
C THR A 82 -11.04 4.30 7.47
N LEU A 83 -11.55 5.39 6.88
CA LEU A 83 -11.09 6.00 5.63
C LEU A 83 -10.13 7.16 5.88
N LEU A 84 -9.56 7.27 7.09
CA LEU A 84 -8.73 8.39 7.48
C LEU A 84 -7.46 8.47 6.61
N SER A 85 -7.50 9.37 5.64
CA SER A 85 -6.40 9.85 4.80
C SER A 85 -5.90 11.21 5.29
N ALA A 86 -4.72 11.64 4.81
CA ALA A 86 -4.21 12.98 5.07
C ALA A 86 -5.24 14.09 4.73
N ASP A 87 -5.99 13.94 3.63
CA ASP A 87 -7.03 14.90 3.20
C ASP A 87 -8.26 14.91 4.13
N SER A 88 -8.62 13.74 4.67
CA SER A 88 -9.77 13.60 5.58
C SER A 88 -9.49 14.05 7.02
N MET A 89 -8.23 14.40 7.34
CA MET A 89 -7.80 14.83 8.67
C MET A 89 -8.49 16.12 9.13
N VAL A 90 -8.98 16.94 8.19
CA VAL A 90 -9.82 18.12 8.50
C VAL A 90 -11.13 17.70 9.20
N ASN A 91 -11.73 16.59 8.77
CA ASN A 91 -12.94 16.04 9.37
C ASN A 91 -12.64 15.25 10.65
N PHE A 92 -11.39 14.86 10.89
CA PHE A 92 -11.02 14.13 12.10
C PHE A 92 -11.22 14.96 13.37
N LYS A 93 -10.94 16.27 13.34
CA LYS A 93 -11.10 17.15 14.51
C LYS A 93 -12.56 17.21 14.98
N SER A 94 -13.52 17.21 14.05
CA SER A 94 -14.94 17.19 14.40
C SER A 94 -15.35 15.86 15.01
N ILE A 95 -14.77 14.74 14.56
CA ILE A 95 -15.03 13.41 15.12
C ILE A 95 -14.40 13.26 16.52
N ALA A 96 -13.15 13.73 16.70
CA ALA A 96 -12.46 13.69 17.99
C ALA A 96 -13.19 14.51 19.06
N ASN A 97 -13.71 15.69 18.69
CA ASN A 97 -14.45 16.56 19.61
C ASN A 97 -15.80 15.99 20.04
N LYS A 98 -16.37 15.02 19.31
CA LYS A 98 -17.64 14.36 19.67
C LYS A 98 -17.50 13.32 20.78
N GLY A 99 -16.29 13.08 21.29
CA GLY A 99 -16.06 12.16 22.42
C GLY A 99 -16.14 10.68 22.05
N TYR A 100 -16.07 10.34 20.76
CA TYR A 100 -16.13 8.95 20.29
C TYR A 100 -14.81 8.19 20.43
N ILE A 101 -13.73 8.91 20.68
CA ILE A 101 -12.38 8.38 20.90
C ILE A 101 -12.07 8.63 22.38
N SER A 102 -11.90 7.54 23.14
CA SER A 102 -11.44 7.64 24.52
C SER A 102 -9.99 8.10 24.55
N ASN A 103 -9.62 8.99 25.46
CA ASN A 103 -8.23 9.48 25.63
C ASN A 103 -7.21 8.36 25.89
N THR A 104 -7.65 7.16 26.24
CA THR A 104 -6.80 6.01 26.56
C THR A 104 -6.54 5.07 25.37
N THR A 105 -7.27 5.21 24.26
CA THR A 105 -7.20 4.26 23.14
C THR A 105 -6.46 4.85 21.95
N SER A 106 -5.48 4.14 21.41
CA SER A 106 -4.81 4.58 20.18
C SER A 106 -5.79 4.54 19.00
N ILE A 107 -5.80 5.59 18.16
CA ILE A 107 -6.63 5.67 16.96
C ILE A 107 -6.38 4.46 16.05
N LYS A 108 -5.13 4.01 15.93
CA LYS A 108 -4.79 2.79 15.18
C LYS A 108 -5.55 1.57 15.72
N GLN A 109 -5.58 1.41 17.04
CA GLN A 109 -6.28 0.28 17.68
C GLN A 109 -7.78 0.32 17.43
N LEU A 110 -8.38 1.52 17.50
CA LEU A 110 -9.79 1.70 17.17
C LEU A 110 -10.08 1.33 15.72
N ILE A 111 -9.30 1.84 14.76
CA ILE A 111 -9.49 1.54 13.34
C ILE A 111 -9.44 0.03 13.11
N PHE A 112 -8.44 -0.66 13.67
CA PHE A 112 -8.27 -2.11 13.56
C PHE A 112 -9.43 -2.92 14.15
N GLN A 113 -10.18 -2.40 15.12
CA GLN A 113 -11.39 -3.06 15.62
C GLN A 113 -12.59 -2.91 14.67
N LEU A 114 -12.60 -1.84 13.85
CA LEU A 114 -13.71 -1.51 12.97
C LEU A 114 -13.56 -2.13 11.57
N ILE A 115 -12.34 -2.44 11.14
CA ILE A 115 -12.09 -2.99 9.80
C ILE A 115 -12.65 -4.40 9.61
N THR A 116 -12.86 -4.78 8.36
CA THR A 116 -13.19 -6.15 7.98
C THR A 116 -11.98 -7.08 8.18
N PRO A 117 -12.15 -8.22 8.88
CA PRO A 117 -11.06 -9.17 9.08
C PRO A 117 -10.71 -9.89 7.77
N CYS A 118 -9.45 -10.29 7.61
CA CYS A 118 -8.92 -10.94 6.41
C CYS A 118 -9.79 -12.11 5.89
N GLN A 119 -10.31 -12.95 6.80
CA GLN A 119 -11.11 -14.14 6.48
C GLN A 119 -12.45 -13.79 5.79
N LYS A 120 -12.97 -12.57 5.97
CA LYS A 120 -14.19 -12.11 5.30
C LYS A 120 -13.90 -11.45 3.95
N ILE A 121 -12.65 -11.15 3.64
CA ILE A 121 -12.22 -10.48 2.41
C ILE A 121 -11.78 -11.51 1.38
N PHE A 122 -10.97 -12.47 1.81
CA PHE A 122 -10.37 -13.46 0.94
C PHE A 122 -10.97 -14.84 1.20
N GLU A 123 -11.48 -15.48 0.16
CA GLU A 123 -12.03 -16.83 0.24
C GLU A 123 -10.99 -17.88 -0.16
N ARG A 124 -10.32 -17.68 -1.31
CA ARG A 124 -9.36 -18.62 -1.87
C ARG A 124 -8.14 -17.89 -2.43
N CYS A 125 -6.96 -18.23 -1.94
CA CYS A 125 -5.70 -17.71 -2.44
C CYS A 125 -4.85 -18.83 -3.04
N GLN A 126 -4.30 -18.55 -4.21
CA GLN A 126 -3.40 -19.45 -4.93
C GLN A 126 -2.19 -18.63 -5.37
N PHE A 127 -1.00 -19.14 -5.10
CA PHE A 127 0.23 -18.56 -5.60
C PHE A 127 0.98 -19.63 -6.39
N LYS A 128 1.28 -19.31 -7.66
CA LYS A 128 1.67 -20.31 -8.66
C LYS A 128 0.61 -21.41 -8.75
N THR A 129 0.99 -22.65 -8.48
CA THR A 129 0.10 -23.82 -8.49
C THR A 129 -0.40 -24.22 -7.10
N ALA A 130 0.10 -23.59 -6.02
CA ALA A 130 -0.19 -23.98 -4.64
C ALA A 130 -1.26 -23.10 -3.98
N TYR A 131 -2.28 -23.75 -3.41
CA TYR A 131 -3.24 -23.10 -2.52
C TYR A 131 -2.62 -22.89 -1.14
N TYR A 132 -2.93 -21.78 -0.50
CA TYR A 132 -2.44 -21.43 0.83
C TYR A 132 -3.47 -20.56 1.57
N ASP A 133 -3.31 -20.42 2.89
CA ASP A 133 -4.16 -19.52 3.68
C ASP A 133 -3.87 -18.06 3.32
N CYS A 134 -4.88 -17.36 2.81
CA CYS A 134 -4.81 -15.95 2.48
C CYS A 134 -4.25 -15.09 3.62
N CYS A 135 -4.63 -15.39 4.87
CA CYS A 135 -4.26 -14.60 6.03
C CYS A 135 -2.84 -14.86 6.52
N GLU A 136 -2.13 -15.84 5.94
CA GLU A 136 -0.69 -16.02 6.10
C GLU A 136 0.14 -15.24 5.06
N GLY A 137 -0.48 -14.79 3.97
CA GLY A 137 0.18 -14.03 2.92
C GLY A 137 -0.18 -12.55 2.87
N PHE A 138 -1.41 -12.20 3.26
CA PHE A 138 -1.93 -10.84 3.24
C PHE A 138 -1.93 -10.24 4.64
N PHE A 139 -1.12 -9.20 4.82
CA PHE A 139 -0.99 -8.50 6.09
C PHE A 139 -1.56 -7.08 6.01
N PRO A 140 -2.10 -6.54 7.11
CA PRO A 140 -2.64 -5.19 7.10
C PRO A 140 -1.54 -4.14 6.89
N ILE A 141 -1.87 -3.08 6.17
CA ILE A 141 -1.02 -1.92 5.92
C ILE A 141 -1.86 -0.64 5.97
N PHE A 142 -1.32 0.44 6.52
CA PHE A 142 -1.92 1.77 6.44
C PHE A 142 -1.50 2.46 5.14
N THR A 143 -2.49 2.97 4.43
CA THR A 143 -2.32 3.71 3.18
C THR A 143 -3.12 5.01 3.23
N GLU A 144 -2.96 5.87 2.23
CA GLU A 144 -3.80 7.06 2.07
C GLU A 144 -5.28 6.72 1.85
N ASN A 145 -5.62 5.47 1.47
CA ASN A 145 -7.01 5.03 1.33
C ASN A 145 -7.56 4.35 2.60
N GLY A 146 -6.85 4.49 3.73
CA GLY A 146 -7.13 3.79 4.97
C GLY A 146 -6.39 2.46 5.08
N VAL A 147 -6.97 1.50 5.81
CA VAL A 147 -6.36 0.19 6.03
C VAL A 147 -6.62 -0.74 4.84
N CYS A 148 -5.54 -1.30 4.31
CA CYS A 148 -5.56 -2.26 3.21
C CYS A 148 -4.82 -3.54 3.61
N TYR A 149 -4.85 -4.54 2.73
CA TYR A 149 -4.09 -5.78 2.90
C TYR A 149 -3.06 -5.90 1.80
N THR A 150 -1.82 -6.22 2.16
CA THR A 150 -0.69 -6.30 1.24
C THR A 150 -0.05 -7.67 1.27
N PHE A 151 0.32 -8.15 0.09
CA PHE A 151 1.03 -9.39 -0.15
C PHE A 151 2.43 -9.10 -0.63
N ASN A 152 3.41 -9.84 -0.12
CA ASN A 152 4.82 -9.73 -0.47
C ASN A 152 5.46 -8.33 -0.26
N SER A 153 4.89 -7.51 0.62
CA SER A 153 5.44 -6.20 0.97
C SER A 153 6.28 -6.26 2.23
N ARG A 154 7.37 -5.49 2.27
CA ARG A 154 8.19 -5.30 3.48
C ARG A 154 7.57 -4.33 4.49
N HIS A 155 6.57 -3.56 4.08
CA HIS A 155 6.04 -2.43 4.84
C HIS A 155 4.65 -2.69 5.46
N TYR A 156 4.40 -3.91 5.94
CA TYR A 156 3.17 -4.26 6.63
C TYR A 156 3.25 -3.96 8.13
N GLU A 157 2.08 -3.80 8.76
CA GLU A 157 1.98 -3.63 10.21
C GLU A 157 2.26 -4.96 10.91
N ARG A 158 3.36 -5.05 11.68
CA ARG A 158 3.75 -6.28 12.40
C ARG A 158 3.00 -6.48 13.71
N LYS A 159 2.58 -5.39 14.34
CA LYS A 159 1.85 -5.41 15.61
C LYS A 159 0.40 -5.09 15.35
N VAL A 160 -0.45 -6.11 15.44
CA VAL A 160 -1.90 -5.96 15.30
C VAL A 160 -2.55 -5.88 16.68
N PRO A 161 -3.56 -5.03 16.91
CA PRO A 161 -4.15 -4.83 18.24
C PRO A 161 -4.90 -6.02 18.83
N TRP A 162 -5.32 -6.97 18.00
CA TRP A 162 -6.09 -8.15 18.43
C TRP A 162 -5.23 -9.37 18.75
N SER A 163 -3.91 -9.29 18.52
CA SER A 163 -2.96 -10.34 18.88
C SER A 163 -1.82 -9.73 19.68
N ASN A 164 -1.45 -10.39 20.78
CA ASN A 164 -0.24 -10.03 21.52
C ASN A 164 1.03 -10.57 20.82
N GLU A 165 0.86 -11.41 19.81
CA GLU A 165 1.95 -11.96 19.00
C GLU A 165 2.25 -11.06 17.81
N GLU A 166 3.53 -10.86 17.52
CA GLU A 166 3.94 -10.19 16.29
C GLU A 166 3.65 -11.10 15.09
N LEU A 167 3.13 -10.50 14.02
CA LEU A 167 2.99 -11.21 12.75
C LEU A 167 4.34 -11.74 12.27
N PRO A 168 4.36 -12.92 11.62
CA PRO A 168 5.59 -13.58 11.22
C PRO A 168 6.44 -12.68 10.33
N PRO A 169 7.78 -12.84 10.35
CA PRO A 169 8.66 -12.08 9.46
C PRO A 169 8.35 -12.40 7.99
N LEU A 170 8.49 -11.40 7.12
CA LEU A 170 8.20 -11.55 5.70
C LEU A 170 9.04 -12.66 5.08
N ASN A 171 8.36 -13.66 4.54
CA ASN A 171 8.96 -14.62 3.62
C ASN A 171 8.69 -14.15 2.18
N LEU A 172 9.72 -13.56 1.54
CA LEU A 172 9.62 -13.04 0.18
C LEU A 172 9.33 -14.17 -0.81
N ARG A 173 8.16 -14.12 -1.43
CA ARG A 173 7.78 -15.06 -2.48
C ARG A 173 8.40 -14.64 -3.80
N LYS A 174 8.92 -15.62 -4.53
CA LYS A 174 9.67 -15.43 -5.77
C LYS A 174 9.02 -16.14 -6.95
N ILE A 175 9.25 -15.61 -8.14
CA ILE A 175 8.87 -16.19 -9.44
C ILE A 175 10.14 -16.36 -10.28
N LEU A 176 10.09 -17.23 -11.28
CA LEU A 176 11.13 -17.25 -12.32
C LEU A 176 10.78 -16.17 -13.36
N GLU A 177 11.79 -15.57 -13.99
CA GLU A 177 11.57 -14.61 -15.07
C GLU A 177 10.87 -15.25 -16.29
N THR A 178 10.99 -16.56 -16.43
CA THR A 178 10.37 -17.37 -17.49
C THR A 178 8.99 -17.94 -17.12
N ASP A 179 8.51 -17.74 -15.87
CA ASP A 179 7.17 -18.16 -15.42
C ASP A 179 6.09 -17.18 -15.96
#